data_AF-A0A4V1UNW3-F1
#
_entry.id   AF-A0A4V1UNW3-F1
#
_cell.length_a   1.000
_cell.length_b   1.000
_cell.length_c   1.000
_cell.angle_alpha   90.00
_cell.angle_beta   90.00
_cell.angle_gamma   90.00
#
_symmetry.space_group_name_H-M   'P 1'
#
loop_
_entity.id
_entity.type
_entity.pdbx_description
1 polymer ?
#
loop_
_entity_poly.entity_id
_entity_poly.type
_entity_poly.pdbx_seq_one_letter_code
_entity_poly.pdbx_strand_id
1 'polypeptide(L)'
;MSIKVAVIGAGAVGFTRGICRDLLTVPELQDTRFAFTDLSEANLEMTAQLMRKDIEANGVPATIETTTERRRALDGADYVLSFVRVGGLEAFAHDVDVPLKYGVDQCVGDTLGPGGIMYAQRGIPVLLDFCRDMEEVASEDVLFLNYSNPMAMLTWACNHYSSIPTVGLCHGVQG
;
A
#
# COMPACT_ATOMS: atom_id res chain seq x y z
N MET A 1 -12.59 -6.81 19.43
CA MET A 1 -13.37 -6.48 18.22
C MET A 1 -12.45 -6.72 17.04
N SER A 2 -12.92 -7.38 15.99
CA SER A 2 -12.08 -7.67 14.83
C SER A 2 -11.78 -6.38 14.06
N ILE A 3 -10.49 -6.11 13.84
CA ILE A 3 -10.05 -4.96 13.07
C ILE A 3 -10.33 -5.18 11.58
N LYS A 4 -10.60 -4.10 10.84
CA LYS A 4 -10.63 -4.10 9.38
C LYS A 4 -9.34 -3.48 8.84
N VAL A 5 -8.61 -4.25 8.03
CA VAL A 5 -7.38 -3.81 7.36
C VAL A 5 -7.63 -3.72 5.86
N ALA A 6 -7.66 -2.50 5.33
CA ALA A 6 -7.73 -2.29 3.88
C ALA A 6 -6.31 -2.31 3.29
N VAL A 7 -6.15 -2.94 2.12
CA VAL A 7 -4.87 -3.01 1.40
C VAL A 7 -5.05 -2.44 0.01
N ILE A 8 -4.46 -1.27 -0.25
CA ILE A 8 -4.41 -0.63 -1.56
C ILE A 8 -3.14 -1.08 -2.30
N GLY A 9 -3.29 -1.60 -3.52
CA GLY A 9 -2.19 -2.23 -4.24
C GLY A 9 -1.99 -3.69 -3.80
N ALA A 10 -3.07 -4.36 -3.40
CA ALA A 10 -3.02 -5.72 -2.88
C ALA A 10 -2.49 -6.74 -3.91
N GLY A 11 -2.48 -6.41 -5.20
CA GLY A 11 -1.88 -7.20 -6.27
C GLY A 11 -0.36 -7.30 -6.22
N ALA A 12 0.31 -6.63 -5.27
CA ALA A 12 1.69 -6.90 -4.90
C ALA A 12 1.83 -8.27 -4.19
N VAL A 13 1.55 -9.35 -4.91
CA VAL A 13 1.26 -10.71 -4.39
C VAL A 13 2.15 -11.14 -3.24
N GLY A 14 3.47 -11.10 -3.43
CA GLY A 14 4.42 -11.54 -2.41
C GLY A 14 4.45 -10.63 -1.18
N PHE A 15 4.34 -9.32 -1.38
CA PHE A 15 4.41 -8.33 -0.31
C PHE A 15 3.13 -8.33 0.52
N THR A 16 1.97 -8.29 -0.14
CA THR A 16 0.66 -8.37 0.51
C THR A 16 0.54 -9.64 1.34
N ARG A 17 0.87 -10.79 0.76
CA ARG A 17 0.83 -12.08 1.46
C ARG A 17 1.78 -12.11 2.65
N GLY A 18 2.99 -11.56 2.50
CA GLY A 18 3.99 -11.48 3.58
C GLY A 18 3.46 -10.72 4.79
N ILE A 19 3.04 -9.46 4.59
CA ILE A 19 2.54 -8.60 5.68
C ILE A 19 1.28 -9.17 6.32
N CYS A 20 0.32 -9.66 5.52
CA CYS A 20 -0.93 -10.20 6.07
C CYS A 20 -0.68 -11.49 6.86
N ARG A 21 0.24 -12.36 6.41
CA ARG A 21 0.65 -13.53 7.17
C ARG A 21 1.27 -13.13 8.50
N ASP A 22 2.17 -12.15 8.51
CA ASP A 22 2.83 -11.70 9.74
C ASP A 22 1.80 -11.17 10.75
N LEU A 23 0.77 -10.44 10.31
CA LEU A 23 -0.36 -10.04 11.17
C LEU A 23 -1.06 -11.25 11.79
N LEU A 24 -1.32 -12.30 11.01
CA LEU A 24 -1.99 -13.52 11.50
C LEU A 24 -1.13 -14.37 12.45
N THR A 25 0.16 -14.07 12.60
CA THR A 25 1.00 -14.69 13.63
C THR A 25 0.83 -14.04 15.02
N VAL A 26 0.19 -12.87 15.09
CA VAL A 26 -0.13 -12.18 16.35
C VAL A 26 -1.50 -12.67 16.84
N PRO A 27 -1.62 -13.33 18.01
CA PRO A 27 -2.87 -13.92 18.48
C PRO A 27 -4.07 -12.95 18.49
N GLU A 28 -3.83 -11.69 18.88
CA GLU A 28 -4.84 -10.64 18.99
C GLU A 28 -5.36 -10.15 17.62
N LEU A 29 -4.69 -10.50 16.52
CA LEU A 29 -5.02 -10.06 15.16
C LEU A 29 -5.52 -11.21 14.27
N GLN A 30 -5.69 -12.41 14.80
CA GLN A 30 -6.06 -13.59 14.01
C GLN A 30 -7.48 -13.52 13.41
N ASP A 31 -8.36 -12.67 13.94
CA ASP A 31 -9.72 -12.44 13.44
C ASP A 31 -9.82 -11.22 12.51
N THR A 32 -8.68 -10.72 12.01
CA THR A 32 -8.62 -9.57 11.09
C THR A 32 -9.50 -9.78 9.85
N ARG A 33 -10.28 -8.75 9.52
CA ARG A 33 -11.06 -8.65 8.28
C ARG A 33 -10.23 -7.89 7.25
N PHE A 34 -9.71 -8.58 6.25
CA PHE A 34 -8.95 -7.95 5.17
C PHE A 34 -9.85 -7.50 4.03
N ALA A 35 -9.63 -6.27 3.55
CA ALA A 35 -10.27 -5.76 2.34
C ALA A 35 -9.19 -5.38 1.31
N PHE A 36 -9.05 -6.20 0.27
CA PHE A 36 -8.03 -6.04 -0.75
C PHE A 36 -8.55 -5.26 -1.95
N THR A 37 -7.77 -4.27 -2.40
CA THR A 37 -8.05 -3.55 -3.63
C THR A 37 -6.80 -3.38 -4.49
N ASP A 38 -7.00 -3.55 -5.79
CA ASP A 38 -5.99 -3.34 -6.83
C ASP A 38 -6.69 -3.03 -8.16
N LEU A 39 -5.96 -2.41 -9.09
CA LEU A 39 -6.44 -2.19 -10.46
C LEU A 39 -6.34 -3.48 -11.30
N SER A 40 -5.39 -4.36 -10.98
CA SER A 40 -5.22 -5.65 -11.62
C SER A 40 -6.07 -6.71 -10.94
N GLU A 41 -7.23 -7.01 -11.52
CA GLU A 41 -8.11 -8.10 -11.06
C GLU A 41 -7.39 -9.45 -10.98
N ALA A 42 -6.52 -9.73 -11.96
CA ALA A 42 -5.76 -10.98 -12.00
C ALA A 42 -4.81 -11.12 -10.80
N ASN A 43 -4.05 -10.07 -10.47
CA ASN A 43 -3.13 -10.10 -9.33
C ASN A 43 -3.89 -10.06 -7.99
N LEU A 44 -5.01 -9.33 -7.94
CA LEU A 44 -5.88 -9.27 -6.79
C LEU A 44 -6.46 -10.65 -6.44
N GLU A 45 -7.00 -11.35 -7.44
CA GLU A 45 -7.56 -12.69 -7.26
C GLU A 45 -6.47 -13.70 -6.90
N MET A 46 -5.30 -13.64 -7.56
CA MET A 46 -4.16 -14.48 -7.22
C MET A 46 -3.75 -14.33 -5.74
N THR A 47 -3.66 -13.08 -5.26
CA THR A 47 -3.29 -12.78 -3.87
C THR A 47 -4.34 -13.29 -2.90
N ALA A 48 -5.62 -13.05 -3.19
CA ALA A 48 -6.72 -13.50 -2.34
C ALA A 48 -6.81 -15.04 -2.26
N GLN A 49 -6.60 -15.75 -3.37
CA GLN A 49 -6.56 -17.21 -3.38
C GLN A 49 -5.43 -17.78 -2.52
N LEU A 50 -4.22 -17.23 -2.63
CA LEU A 50 -3.09 -17.67 -1.81
C LEU A 50 -3.34 -17.42 -0.32
N MET A 51 -3.83 -16.23 0.03
CA MET A 51 -4.12 -15.89 1.42
C MET A 51 -5.29 -16.69 2.01
N ARG A 52 -6.36 -16.97 1.24
CA ARG A 52 -7.47 -17.83 1.69
C ARG A 52 -6.97 -19.25 2.01
N LYS A 53 -6.05 -19.80 1.18
CA LYS A 53 -5.42 -21.09 1.45
C LYS A 53 -4.56 -21.07 2.72
N ASP A 54 -3.83 -19.98 2.96
CA ASP A 54 -3.04 -19.83 4.20
C ASP A 54 -3.96 -19.77 5.43
N ILE A 55 -5.06 -19.01 5.37
CA ILE A 55 -6.04 -18.91 6.45
C ILE A 55 -6.66 -20.29 6.74
N GLU A 56 -7.13 -20.99 5.71
CA GLU A 56 -7.75 -22.32 5.83
C GLU A 56 -6.77 -23.33 6.42
N ALA A 57 -5.54 -23.39 5.90
CA ALA A 57 -4.52 -24.33 6.34
C ALA A 57 -4.09 -24.12 7.80
N ASN A 58 -4.18 -22.89 8.31
CA ASN A 58 -3.81 -22.55 9.69
C ASN A 58 -5.02 -22.48 10.65
N GLY A 59 -6.25 -22.60 10.14
CA GLY A 59 -7.46 -22.59 10.96
C GLY A 59 -7.71 -21.28 11.71
N VAL A 60 -7.23 -20.15 11.19
CA VAL A 60 -7.46 -18.82 11.79
C VAL A 60 -8.77 -18.21 11.29
N PRO A 61 -9.47 -17.38 12.09
CA PRO A 61 -10.81 -16.87 11.76
C PRO A 61 -10.83 -15.66 10.81
N ALA A 62 -9.68 -15.22 10.28
CA ALA A 62 -9.59 -14.08 9.38
C ALA A 62 -10.41 -14.24 8.10
N THR A 63 -10.88 -13.11 7.55
CA THR A 63 -11.67 -13.08 6.31
C THR A 63 -11.03 -12.17 5.26
N ILE A 64 -11.33 -12.41 3.99
CA ILE A 64 -10.78 -11.64 2.86
C ILE A 64 -11.89 -11.29 1.88
N GLU A 65 -12.14 -10.00 1.74
CA GLU A 65 -12.94 -9.40 0.68
C GLU A 65 -12.03 -8.78 -0.38
N THR A 66 -12.44 -8.84 -1.64
CA THR A 66 -11.72 -8.23 -2.76
C THR A 66 -12.63 -7.26 -3.51
N THR A 67 -12.08 -6.15 -3.97
CA THR A 67 -12.80 -5.19 -4.81
C THR A 67 -11.83 -4.34 -5.62
N THR A 68 -12.20 -3.97 -6.85
CA THR A 68 -11.47 -2.95 -7.63
C THR A 68 -11.91 -1.52 -7.26
N GLU A 69 -12.94 -1.37 -6.43
CA GLU A 69 -13.42 -0.08 -5.94
C GLU A 69 -12.76 0.28 -4.61
N ARG A 70 -11.76 1.16 -4.68
CA ARG A 70 -10.97 1.59 -3.50
C ARG A 70 -11.84 2.01 -2.31
N ARG A 71 -12.86 2.84 -2.52
CA ARG A 71 -13.74 3.34 -1.45
C ARG A 71 -14.45 2.21 -0.70
N ARG A 72 -14.86 1.14 -1.39
CA ARG A 72 -15.48 -0.03 -0.75
C ARG A 72 -14.48 -0.79 0.14
N ALA A 73 -13.21 -0.85 -0.26
CA ALA A 73 -12.18 -1.44 0.60
C ALA A 73 -11.94 -0.59 1.85
N LEU A 74 -11.95 0.74 1.71
CA LEU A 74 -11.69 1.70 2.78
C LEU A 74 -12.86 1.86 3.77
N ASP A 75 -14.08 1.56 3.38
CA ASP A 75 -15.29 1.74 4.19
C ASP A 75 -15.17 1.08 5.59
N GLY A 76 -15.13 1.88 6.65
CA GLY A 76 -14.96 1.42 8.03
C GLY A 76 -13.62 0.71 8.32
N ALA A 77 -12.57 0.97 7.54
CA ALA A 77 -11.24 0.42 7.80
C ALA A 77 -10.57 1.10 9.00
N ASP A 78 -9.97 0.30 9.89
CA ASP A 78 -9.19 0.77 11.05
C ASP A 78 -7.72 1.03 10.67
N TYR A 79 -7.21 0.25 9.73
CA TYR A 79 -5.86 0.40 9.19
C TYR A 79 -5.90 0.31 7.68
N VAL A 80 -5.08 1.13 7.03
CA VAL A 80 -4.93 1.11 5.57
C VAL A 80 -3.46 0.91 5.24
N LEU A 81 -3.16 -0.13 4.47
CA LEU A 81 -1.83 -0.42 3.94
C LEU A 81 -1.77 0.01 2.47
N SER A 82 -0.75 0.77 2.06
CA SER A 82 -0.53 1.11 0.64
C SER A 82 0.77 0.53 0.11
N PHE A 83 0.65 -0.26 -0.96
CA PHE A 83 1.75 -0.89 -1.68
C PHE A 83 1.82 -0.45 -3.16
N VAL A 84 1.12 0.63 -3.51
CA VAL A 84 0.98 1.06 -4.90
C VAL A 84 2.31 1.48 -5.50
N ARG A 85 2.48 1.13 -6.79
CA ARG A 85 3.50 1.73 -7.67
C ARG A 85 2.79 2.58 -8.72
N VAL A 86 2.64 3.86 -8.44
CA VAL A 86 1.91 4.76 -9.34
C VAL A 86 2.64 4.87 -10.67
N GLY A 87 1.96 4.54 -11.76
CA GLY A 87 2.53 4.49 -13.11
C GLY A 87 3.24 3.18 -13.48
N GLY A 88 3.27 2.20 -12.55
CA GLY A 88 3.81 0.87 -12.82
C GLY A 88 5.28 0.86 -13.25
N LEU A 89 5.68 -0.15 -14.01
CA LEU A 89 7.04 -0.28 -14.54
C LEU A 89 7.32 0.68 -15.69
N GLU A 90 6.29 1.07 -16.45
CA GLU A 90 6.43 1.97 -17.59
C GLU A 90 6.87 3.37 -17.14
N ALA A 91 6.18 3.98 -16.17
CA ALA A 91 6.60 5.26 -15.63
C ALA A 91 7.94 5.15 -14.88
N PHE A 92 8.18 4.04 -14.18
CA PHE A 92 9.43 3.79 -13.49
C PHE A 92 10.63 3.74 -14.44
N ALA A 93 10.47 3.22 -15.65
CA ALA A 93 11.53 3.24 -16.67
C ALA A 93 11.94 4.69 -16.99
N HIS A 94 10.98 5.61 -17.13
CA HIS A 94 11.29 7.04 -17.32
C HIS A 94 11.96 7.66 -16.11
N ASP A 95 11.57 7.26 -14.90
CA ASP A 95 12.19 7.73 -13.66
C ASP A 95 13.70 7.38 -13.61
N VAL A 96 14.17 6.37 -14.36
CA VAL A 96 15.58 5.94 -14.47
C VAL A 96 16.26 6.44 -15.75
N ASP A 97 15.61 6.28 -16.91
CA ASP A 97 16.21 6.54 -18.22
C ASP A 97 16.41 8.04 -18.48
N VAL A 98 15.48 8.89 -18.02
CA VAL A 98 15.59 10.33 -18.22
C VAL A 98 16.80 10.89 -17.45
N PRO A 99 16.98 10.63 -16.14
CA PRO A 99 18.18 11.09 -15.43
C PRO A 99 19.47 10.56 -16.06
N LEU A 100 19.49 9.28 -16.48
CA LEU A 100 20.65 8.66 -17.12
C LEU A 100 21.05 9.37 -18.42
N LYS A 101 20.07 9.76 -19.26
CA LYS A 101 20.30 10.54 -20.49
C LYS A 101 21.02 11.87 -20.21
N TYR A 102 20.83 12.46 -19.04
CA TYR A 102 21.48 13.71 -18.63
C TYR A 102 22.72 13.49 -17.74
N GLY A 103 23.24 12.25 -17.68
CA GLY A 103 24.47 11.91 -16.97
C GLY A 103 24.31 11.65 -15.47
N VAL A 104 23.07 11.49 -14.99
CA VAL A 104 22.79 11.10 -13.59
C VAL A 104 22.52 9.60 -13.55
N ASP A 105 23.55 8.83 -13.22
CA ASP A 105 23.46 7.38 -13.01
C ASP A 105 23.00 7.09 -11.57
N GLN A 106 21.73 6.70 -11.43
CA GLN A 106 21.06 6.41 -10.16
C GLN A 106 20.71 4.92 -10.10
N CYS A 107 21.12 4.20 -9.04
CA CYS A 107 20.85 2.75 -8.91
C CYS A 107 19.36 2.40 -9.05
N VAL A 108 18.53 2.95 -8.15
CA VAL A 108 17.06 2.81 -8.21
C VAL A 108 16.45 4.20 -8.35
N GLY A 109 16.97 5.17 -7.58
CA GLY A 109 16.58 6.57 -7.67
C GLY A 109 15.13 6.85 -7.28
N ASP A 110 14.39 5.89 -6.74
CA ASP A 110 12.96 5.97 -6.44
C ASP A 110 12.62 6.67 -5.11
N THR A 111 13.65 7.11 -4.37
CA THR A 111 13.51 7.71 -3.04
C THR A 111 13.97 9.17 -3.03
N LEU A 112 15.17 9.47 -3.52
CA LEU A 112 15.74 10.82 -3.63
C LEU A 112 16.50 10.94 -4.96
N GLY A 113 16.61 12.17 -5.47
CA GLY A 113 17.19 12.46 -6.79
C GLY A 113 16.13 12.69 -7.87
N PRO A 114 16.54 12.93 -9.13
CA PRO A 114 15.62 13.30 -10.20
C PRO A 114 14.50 12.27 -10.43
N GLY A 115 14.82 10.97 -10.43
CA GLY A 115 13.81 9.89 -10.52
C GLY A 115 12.77 9.95 -9.40
N GLY A 116 13.24 10.09 -8.17
CA GLY A 116 12.38 10.14 -6.98
C GLY A 116 11.50 11.37 -6.96
N ILE A 117 11.99 12.52 -7.45
CA ILE A 117 11.20 13.74 -7.58
C ILE A 117 10.09 13.57 -8.63
N MET A 118 10.38 12.97 -9.79
CA MET A 118 9.35 12.68 -10.81
C MET A 118 8.31 11.68 -10.28
N TYR A 119 8.77 10.64 -9.58
CA TYR A 119 7.90 9.67 -8.95
C TYR A 119 7.03 10.32 -7.86
N ALA A 120 7.59 11.20 -7.02
CA ALA A 120 6.83 11.96 -6.02
C ALA A 120 5.75 12.82 -6.66
N GLN A 121 6.07 13.58 -7.72
CA GLN A 121 5.10 14.44 -8.41
C GLN A 121 3.88 13.65 -8.92
N ARG A 122 4.11 12.41 -9.35
CA ARG A 122 3.05 11.51 -9.82
C ARG A 122 2.30 10.84 -8.66
N GLY A 123 3.01 10.48 -7.58
CA GLY A 123 2.46 9.72 -6.46
C GLY A 123 1.70 10.57 -5.43
N ILE A 124 2.18 11.79 -5.14
CA ILE A 124 1.55 12.70 -4.15
C ILE A 124 0.05 12.91 -4.41
N PRO A 125 -0.40 13.32 -5.62
CA PRO A 125 -1.83 13.53 -5.84
C PRO A 125 -2.64 12.25 -5.58
N VAL A 126 -2.14 11.09 -6.00
CA VAL A 126 -2.82 9.80 -5.81
C VAL A 126 -2.98 9.45 -4.33
N LEU A 127 -1.94 9.65 -3.51
CA LEU A 127 -2.05 9.35 -2.08
C LEU A 127 -2.92 10.38 -1.34
N LEU A 128 -2.94 11.64 -1.79
CA LEU A 128 -3.90 12.62 -1.27
C LEU A 128 -5.34 12.26 -1.64
N ASP A 129 -5.58 11.63 -2.80
CA ASP A 129 -6.89 11.08 -3.14
C ASP A 129 -7.27 9.93 -2.18
N PHE A 130 -6.32 9.07 -1.82
CA PHE A 130 -6.56 8.00 -0.84
C PHE A 130 -6.92 8.60 0.52
N CYS A 131 -6.20 9.66 0.94
CA CYS A 131 -6.50 10.38 2.16
C CYS A 131 -7.92 10.94 2.17
N ARG A 132 -8.33 11.62 1.09
CA ARG A 132 -9.70 12.16 0.99
C ARG A 132 -10.76 11.07 1.05
N ASP A 133 -10.53 9.92 0.40
CA ASP A 133 -11.45 8.80 0.54
C ASP A 133 -11.49 8.28 1.98
N MET A 134 -10.34 8.14 2.66
CA MET A 134 -10.28 7.71 4.06
C MET A 134 -11.01 8.68 4.99
N GLU A 135 -10.85 9.99 4.81
CA GLU A 135 -11.55 11.02 5.61
C GLU A 135 -13.07 10.91 5.51
N GLU A 136 -13.59 10.40 4.39
CA GLU A 136 -15.03 10.28 4.15
C GLU A 136 -15.62 8.93 4.56
N VAL A 137 -14.88 7.82 4.40
CA VAL A 137 -15.46 6.47 4.53
C VAL A 137 -14.75 5.56 5.53
N ALA A 138 -13.50 5.84 5.93
CA ALA A 138 -12.81 4.96 6.87
C ALA A 138 -13.27 5.19 8.32
N SER A 139 -12.73 4.44 9.28
CA SER A 139 -13.04 4.69 10.68
C SER A 139 -12.45 6.02 11.16
N GLU A 140 -13.03 6.60 12.21
CA GLU A 140 -12.59 7.91 12.75
C GLU A 140 -11.12 7.91 13.18
N ASP A 141 -10.62 6.77 13.68
CA ASP A 141 -9.25 6.58 14.18
C ASP A 141 -8.35 5.84 13.15
N VAL A 142 -8.69 5.89 11.86
CA VAL A 142 -7.95 5.17 10.82
C VAL A 142 -6.46 5.57 10.80
N LEU A 143 -5.58 4.57 10.73
CA LEU A 143 -4.14 4.78 10.55
C LEU A 143 -3.70 4.38 9.14
N PHE A 144 -3.09 5.33 8.42
CA PHE A 144 -2.55 5.07 7.09
C PHE A 144 -1.07 4.67 7.15
N LEU A 145 -0.78 3.45 6.71
CA LEU A 145 0.55 2.83 6.70
C LEU A 145 1.07 2.75 5.26
N ASN A 146 1.95 3.69 4.90
CA ASN A 146 2.46 3.82 3.54
C ASN A 146 3.80 3.10 3.36
N TYR A 147 3.83 2.11 2.46
CA TYR A 147 5.07 1.48 1.98
C TYR A 147 5.44 1.91 0.56
N SER A 148 4.58 2.70 -0.11
CA SER A 148 4.85 3.19 -1.46
C SER A 148 6.00 4.18 -1.46
N ASN A 149 6.90 4.03 -2.44
CA ASN A 149 7.96 4.99 -2.70
C ASN A 149 7.48 6.17 -3.56
N PRO A 150 8.11 7.37 -3.43
CA PRO A 150 9.16 7.72 -2.47
C PRO A 150 8.59 7.94 -1.06
N MET A 151 8.87 7.01 -0.15
CA MET A 151 8.10 6.88 1.10
C MET A 151 8.13 8.16 1.93
N ALA A 152 9.28 8.81 2.06
CA ALA A 152 9.42 10.03 2.86
C ALA A 152 8.62 11.21 2.27
N MET A 153 8.75 11.48 0.96
CA MET A 153 8.06 12.60 0.31
C MET A 153 6.54 12.38 0.29
N LEU A 154 6.11 11.15 0.01
CA LEU A 154 4.71 10.76 -0.01
C LEU A 154 4.06 10.91 1.37
N THR A 155 4.69 10.32 2.40
CA THR A 155 4.21 10.39 3.79
C THR A 155 4.19 11.83 4.28
N TRP A 156 5.21 12.63 3.94
CA TRP A 156 5.26 14.04 4.30
C TRP A 156 4.11 14.83 3.68
N ALA A 157 3.81 14.61 2.40
CA ALA A 157 2.69 15.27 1.74
C ALA A 157 1.35 14.89 2.40
N CYS A 158 1.11 13.61 2.68
CA CYS A 158 -0.11 13.19 3.39
C CYS A 158 -0.25 13.89 4.74
N ASN A 159 0.78 13.85 5.60
CA ASN A 159 0.72 14.46 6.92
C ASN A 159 0.62 16.00 6.90
N HIS A 160 1.02 16.65 5.81
CA HIS A 160 0.94 18.10 5.68
C HIS A 160 -0.41 18.58 5.12
N TYR A 161 -1.00 17.82 4.19
CA TYR A 161 -2.17 18.25 3.42
C TYR A 161 -3.45 17.45 3.72
N SER A 162 -3.41 16.48 4.62
CA SER A 162 -4.54 15.67 5.04
C SER A 162 -4.59 15.57 6.57
N SER A 163 -5.77 15.27 7.10
CA SER A 163 -5.99 15.02 8.52
C SER A 163 -5.68 13.58 8.94
N ILE A 164 -5.51 12.66 7.97
CA ILE A 164 -5.26 11.24 8.24
C ILE A 164 -3.85 11.03 8.79
N PRO A 165 -3.71 10.46 10.00
CA PRO A 165 -2.41 10.08 10.54
C PRO A 165 -1.71 9.10 9.60
N THR A 166 -0.56 9.50 9.04
CA THR A 166 0.17 8.69 8.07
C THR A 166 1.56 8.32 8.58
N VAL A 167 1.85 7.03 8.63
CA VAL A 167 3.16 6.47 9.00
C VAL A 167 3.79 5.81 7.79
N GLY A 168 5.01 6.25 7.46
CA GLY A 168 5.80 5.68 6.39
C GLY A 168 6.68 4.54 6.87
N LEU A 169 6.67 3.41 6.17
CA LEU A 169 7.38 2.19 6.54
C LEU A 169 8.33 1.74 5.43
N CYS A 170 9.57 1.43 5.79
CA CYS A 170 10.60 0.95 4.88
C CYS A 170 11.50 -0.07 5.59
N HIS A 171 12.07 -0.99 4.80
CA HIS A 171 12.93 -2.09 5.27
C HIS A 171 14.42 -1.79 5.07
N GLY A 172 14.78 -0.60 4.57
CA GLY A 172 16.16 -0.23 4.23
C GLY A 172 17.16 -0.15 5.39
N VAL A 173 16.71 -0.35 6.64
CA VAL A 173 17.58 -0.39 7.84
C VAL A 173 17.94 -1.83 8.23
N GLN A 174 17.39 -2.84 7.56
CA GLN A 174 17.77 -4.24 7.76
C GLN A 174 19.12 -4.49 7.06
N GLY A 175 20.20 -4.25 7.80
CA GLY A 175 21.57 -4.58 7.45
C GLY A 175 21.97 -5.97 7.93
#